data_AF-A0A3B0XCG8-F1
#
_entry.id   AF-A0A3B0XCG8-F1
#
_cell.length_a   1.000
_cell.length_b   1.000
_cell.length_c   1.000
_cell.angle_alpha   90.00
_cell.angle_beta   90.00
_cell.angle_gamma   90.00
#
_symmetry.space_group_name_H-M   'P 1'
#
loop_
_entity.id
_entity.type
_entity.pdbx_description
1 polymer ?
#
loop_
_entity_poly.entity_id
_entity_poly.type
_entity_poly.pdbx_seq_one_letter_code
_entity_poly.pdbx_strand_id
1 'polypeptide(L)' 'KHIEFRQESRYPGFYYRTDKNFVDEENWHCFVNSIYDKETGKFTCFKRAHVDLVDKSKLFK' A
#
# COMPACT_ATOMS: atom_id res chain seq x y z
N LYS A 1 11.31 3.52 -2.67
CA LYS A 1 10.29 3.61 -3.75
C LYS A 1 8.91 3.16 -3.31
N HIS A 2 8.64 1.87 -3.00
CA HIS A 2 7.29 1.45 -2.56
C HIS A 2 6.87 2.01 -1.20
N ILE A 3 7.67 1.79 -0.16
CA ILE A 3 7.40 2.32 1.20
C ILE A 3 7.45 3.86 1.20
N GLU A 4 8.34 4.43 0.42
CA GLU A 4 8.46 5.89 0.22
C GLU A 4 7.21 6.49 -0.43
N PHE A 5 6.63 5.84 -1.44
CA PHE A 5 5.39 6.28 -2.08
C PHE A 5 4.19 6.11 -1.13
N ARG A 6 4.13 5.01 -0.35
CA ARG A 6 3.06 4.74 0.61
C ARG A 6 3.17 5.63 1.85
N GLN A 7 2.30 6.62 1.98
CA GLN A 7 2.31 7.61 3.06
C GLN A 7 1.56 7.15 4.33
N GLU A 8 1.81 5.92 4.78
CA GLU A 8 1.25 5.32 6.01
C GLU A 8 2.17 4.22 6.59
N SER A 9 1.89 3.80 7.82
CA SER A 9 2.47 2.61 8.47
C SER A 9 1.49 1.44 8.41
N ARG A 10 1.41 0.75 7.26
CA ARG A 10 0.46 -0.36 7.05
C ARG A 10 0.72 -1.59 7.94
N TYR A 11 1.99 -1.87 8.22
CA TYR A 11 2.41 -3.10 8.93
C TYR A 11 3.26 -2.75 10.16
N PRO A 12 2.67 -2.12 11.19
CA PRO A 12 3.36 -1.87 12.44
C PRO A 12 3.82 -3.22 13.04
N GLY A 13 5.10 -3.30 13.39
CA GLY A 13 5.77 -4.53 13.82
C GLY A 13 6.76 -5.05 12.78
N PHE A 14 6.53 -4.78 11.49
CA PHE A 14 7.54 -5.00 10.45
C PHE A 14 8.33 -3.73 10.15
N TYR A 15 7.66 -2.60 9.97
CA TYR A 15 8.31 -1.30 9.85
C TYR A 15 7.39 -0.17 10.33
N TYR A 16 7.98 0.97 10.68
CA TYR A 16 7.27 2.17 11.09
C TYR A 16 7.79 3.38 10.30
N ARG A 17 6.87 4.14 9.70
CA ARG A 17 7.13 5.48 9.18
C ARG A 17 6.87 6.49 10.29
N THR A 18 7.92 7.16 10.75
CA THR A 18 7.84 8.13 11.85
C THR A 18 7.03 9.37 11.47
N ASP A 19 6.98 9.74 10.19
CA ASP A 19 6.23 10.88 9.66
C ASP A 19 4.75 10.57 9.37
N LYS A 20 4.39 9.29 9.26
CA LYS A 20 3.04 8.79 8.97
C LYS A 20 2.75 7.50 9.74
N ASN A 21 2.73 7.62 11.07
CA ASN A 21 2.83 6.46 11.96
C ASN A 21 1.51 5.70 12.23
N PHE A 22 0.48 5.90 11.41
CA PHE A 22 -0.81 5.21 11.54
C PHE A 22 -1.18 4.51 10.23
N VAL A 23 -2.09 3.54 10.33
CA VAL A 23 -2.76 2.92 9.17
C VAL A 23 -3.84 3.87 8.68
N ASP A 24 -3.88 4.13 7.38
CA ASP A 24 -4.81 5.01 6.70
C ASP A 24 -5.70 4.19 5.75
N GLU A 25 -6.83 3.73 6.27
CA GLU A 25 -7.79 2.93 5.50
C GLU A 25 -8.56 3.73 4.45
N GLU A 26 -8.64 5.06 4.59
CA GLU A 26 -9.36 5.91 3.64
C GLU A 26 -8.56 6.10 2.35
N ASN A 27 -7.27 6.41 2.47
CA ASN A 27 -6.44 6.78 1.31
C ASN A 27 -5.55 5.64 0.81
N TRP A 28 -5.26 4.64 1.65
CA TRP A 28 -4.22 3.64 1.38
C TRP A 28 -4.67 2.19 1.48
N HIS A 29 -5.99 1.96 1.56
CA HIS A 29 -6.61 0.65 1.36
C HIS A 29 -6.57 0.20 -0.13
N CYS A 30 -5.35 0.07 -0.63
CA CYS A 30 -5.03 -0.23 -2.02
C CYS A 30 -3.66 -0.90 -2.11
N PHE A 31 -3.42 -1.60 -3.20
CA PHE A 31 -2.08 -2.08 -3.53
C PHE A 31 -1.22 -0.94 -4.08
N VAL A 32 0.07 -0.96 -3.75
CA VAL A 32 1.07 -0.10 -4.38
C VAL A 32 1.83 -0.96 -5.37
N ASN A 33 1.79 -0.57 -6.64
CA ASN A 33 2.49 -1.23 -7.72
C ASN A 33 3.48 -0.25 -8.34
N SER A 34 4.45 -0.77 -9.08
CA SER A 34 5.40 0.07 -9.82
C SER A 34 5.79 -0.55 -11.13
N ILE A 35 6.09 0.29 -12.12
CA ILE A 35 6.79 -0.10 -13.34
C ILE A 35 8.17 0.55 -13.32
N TYR A 36 9.19 -0.22 -13.69
CA TYR A 36 10.56 0.26 -13.87
C TYR A 36 10.88 0.33 -15.37
N ASP A 37 11.29 1.52 -15.81
CA ASP A 37 11.81 1.73 -17.15
C ASP A 37 13.34 1.58 -17.13
N LYS A 38 13.85 0.60 -17.87
CA LYS A 38 15.29 0.29 -17.94
C LYS A 38 16.09 1.31 -18.74
N GLU A 39 15.47 1.99 -19.70
CA GLU A 39 16.14 2.97 -20.56
C GLU A 39 16.36 4.28 -19.81
N THR A 40 15.32 4.76 -19.11
CA THR A 40 15.39 6.01 -18.35
C THR A 40 15.82 5.84 -16.90
N GLY A 41 15.82 4.61 -16.38
CA GLY A 41 16.10 4.30 -14.97
C GLY A 41 15.02 4.79 -14.00
N LYS A 42 13.84 5.16 -14.49
CA LYS A 42 12.76 5.74 -13.69
C LYS A 42 11.81 4.67 -13.15
N PHE A 43 11.41 4.83 -11.89
CA PHE A 43 10.32 4.09 -11.28
C PHE A 43 9.05 4.92 -11.29
N THR A 44 7.97 4.37 -11.82
CA THR A 44 6.63 4.95 -11.72
C THR A 44 5.80 4.11 -10.76
N CYS A 45 5.54 4.64 -9.56
CA CYS A 45 4.67 4.03 -8.56
C CYS A 45 3.22 4.52 -8.72
N PHE A 46 2.25 3.64 -8.50
CA PHE A 46 0.83 3.97 -8.59
C PHE A 46 -0.01 3.09 -7.66
N LYS A 47 -1.23 3.55 -7.37
CA LYS A 47 -2.23 2.82 -6.58
C LYS A 47 -3.05 1.90 -7.47
N ARG A 48 -3.38 0.70 -6.98
CA ARG A 48 -4.37 -0.21 -7.57
C ARG A 48 -5.41 -0.56 -6.54
N ALA A 49 -6.68 -0.40 -6.90
CA ALA A 49 -7.79 -0.64 -5.98
C ALA A 49 -7.75 -2.08 -5.44
N HIS A 50 -7.94 -2.22 -4.14
CA HIS A 50 -8.15 -3.50 -3.49
C HIS A 50 -9.62 -3.91 -3.67
N VAL A 51 -9.86 -5.18 -3.99
CA VAL A 51 -11.20 -5.76 -4.11
C VAL A 51 -11.24 -7.02 -3.28
N ASP A 52 -12.19 -7.08 -2.34
CA ASP A 52 -12.43 -8.28 -1.56
C ASP A 52 -13.07 -9.35 -2.46
N LEU A 53 -12.35 -10.47 -2.62
CA LEU A 53 -12.86 -11.63 -3.35
C LEU A 53 -13.84 -12.46 -2.51
N VAL A 54 -13.74 -12.36 -1.19
CA VAL A 54 -14.57 -13.08 -0.23
C VAL A 54 -15.23 -12.09 0.71
N ASP A 55 -16.51 -12.31 0.98
CA ASP A 55 -17.28 -11.54 1.94
C ASP A 55 -16.77 -11.82 3.37
N LYS A 56 -16.05 -10.85 3.92
CA LYS A 56 -15.48 -10.92 5.27
C LYS A 56 -16.53 -10.95 6.38
N SER A 57 -17.77 -10.51 6.13
CA SER A 57 -18.85 -10.61 7.12
C SER A 57 -19.24 -12.07 7.42
N LYS A 58 -18.91 -12.98 6.50
CA LYS A 58 -19.18 -14.42 6.65
C LYS A 58 -18.08 -15.21 7.35
N LEU A 59 -16.89 -14.63 7.51
CA LEU A 59 -15.74 -15.31 8.13
C LEU A 59 -15.75 -15.29 9.66
N PHE A 60 -16.50 -14.37 10.28
CA PHE A 60 -16.50 -14.18 11.73
C PHE A 60 -17.87 -14.45 12.38
N LYS A 61 -18.61 -15.45 11.85
CA LYS A 61 -19.82 -15.99 12.51
C LYS A 61 -19.46 -17.00 13.59
#